data_AF-A0A4R5D8K1-F1
#
_entry.id   AF-A0A4R5D8K1-F1
#
_cell.length_a   1.000
_cell.length_b   1.000
_cell.length_c   1.000
_cell.angle_alpha   90.00
_cell.angle_beta   90.00
_cell.angle_gamma   90.00
#
_symmetry.space_group_name_H-M   'P 1'
#
loop_
_entity.id
_entity.type
_entity.pdbx_description
1 polymer ?
#
loop_
_entity_poly.entity_id
_entity_poly.type
_entity_poly.pdbx_seq_one_letter_code
_entity_poly.pdbx_strand_id
1 'polypeptide(L)'
;MTNNYLSSPITDQNGVLEGYFSFITLDYRNDNMNPEIFEKLDAIYEEPEALKFYYKIVFSMCLKLIVLHKYENGELTQEEFERQSEKPSEKSLMEPYGLSYLQYRALKEAKGTGPHMLTLKRTVDRLGYSFDKILYSEKVIKVVTDELEKIKNKNRVMNGLGLDLKSKK
;
A
#
# COMPACT_ATOMS: atom_id res chain seq x y z
N MET A 1 24.93 -39.32 26.37
CA MET A 1 24.13 -39.11 25.13
C MET A 1 23.60 -37.69 25.20
N THR A 2 24.24 -36.77 24.47
CA THR A 2 23.97 -35.33 24.51
C THR A 2 22.94 -34.96 23.45
N ASN A 3 21.79 -34.43 23.90
CA ASN A 3 20.78 -33.81 23.04
C ASN A 3 21.28 -32.44 22.59
N ASN A 4 21.64 -32.31 21.32
CA ASN A 4 21.82 -31.02 20.67
C ASN A 4 20.51 -30.62 19.99
N TYR A 5 19.73 -29.80 20.67
CA TYR A 5 18.71 -28.99 20.00
C TYR A 5 19.46 -28.04 19.05
N LEU A 6 19.32 -28.29 17.75
CA LEU A 6 19.62 -27.32 16.70
C LEU A 6 18.67 -26.14 16.90
N SER A 7 19.14 -25.15 17.65
CA SER A 7 18.61 -23.80 17.59
C SER A 7 18.76 -23.31 16.15
N SER A 8 17.63 -23.20 15.45
CA SER A 8 17.53 -22.50 14.17
C SER A 8 18.20 -21.13 14.30
N PRO A 9 18.93 -20.66 13.29
CA PRO A 9 19.44 -19.30 13.31
C PRO A 9 18.23 -18.37 13.36
N ILE A 10 18.05 -17.71 14.51
CA ILE A 10 17.22 -16.51 14.62
C ILE A 10 18.02 -15.45 13.86
N THR A 11 17.95 -15.51 12.53
CA THR A 11 18.36 -14.40 11.68
C THR A 11 17.56 -13.22 12.18
N ASP A 12 18.23 -12.13 12.49
CA ASP A 12 17.65 -10.87 12.92
C ASP A 12 16.61 -10.39 11.89
N GLN A 13 15.36 -10.86 12.04
CA GLN A 13 14.24 -10.57 11.13
C GLN A 13 13.90 -9.08 11.14
N ASN A 14 14.32 -8.33 12.17
CA ASN A 14 14.01 -6.91 12.28
C ASN A 14 14.80 -6.05 11.28
N GLY A 15 16.05 -6.41 10.96
CA GLY A 15 16.91 -5.60 10.08
C GLY A 15 16.51 -5.64 8.59
N VAL A 16 16.08 -6.80 8.10
CA VAL A 16 15.57 -6.94 6.70
C VAL A 16 14.20 -6.28 6.59
N LEU A 17 13.36 -6.40 7.62
CA LEU A 17 12.08 -5.70 7.66
C LEU A 17 12.26 -4.17 7.73
N GLU A 18 13.17 -3.62 8.51
CA GLU A 18 13.33 -2.16 8.59
C GLU A 18 13.74 -1.50 7.25
N GLY A 19 14.55 -2.16 6.42
CA GLY A 19 14.94 -1.62 5.12
C GLY A 19 13.83 -1.67 4.06
N TYR A 20 13.17 -2.82 3.92
CA TYR A 20 12.11 -3.04 2.91
C TYR A 20 10.74 -2.51 3.34
N PHE A 21 10.54 -2.43 4.64
CA PHE A 21 9.28 -2.16 5.33
C PHE A 21 9.43 -1.03 6.37
N SER A 22 10.33 -0.07 6.18
CA SER A 22 10.36 1.18 6.96
C SER A 22 9.01 1.93 6.97
N PHE A 23 8.09 1.58 6.06
CA PHE A 23 6.70 2.03 6.01
C PHE A 23 5.70 1.13 6.78
N ILE A 24 6.05 -0.13 7.06
CA ILE A 24 5.22 -1.18 7.70
C ILE A 24 5.71 -1.53 9.11
N THR A 25 6.86 -1.01 9.58
CA THR A 25 7.13 -0.83 11.02
C THR A 25 6.13 0.17 11.58
N LEU A 26 4.92 -0.34 11.71
CA LEU A 26 3.75 0.31 12.20
C LEU A 26 3.94 0.37 13.69
N ASP A 27 4.19 1.60 14.16
CA ASP A 27 4.06 1.94 15.56
C ASP A 27 2.86 1.17 16.16
N TYR A 28 3.12 0.50 17.28
CA TYR A 28 2.06 -0.18 18.06
C TYR A 28 1.13 0.84 18.73
N ARG A 29 1.40 2.14 18.56
CA ARG A 29 0.54 3.23 19.00
C ARG A 29 -0.62 3.36 18.02
N ASN A 30 -1.81 3.42 18.61
CA ASN A 30 -3.06 3.48 17.89
C ASN A 30 -3.22 4.91 17.36
N ASP A 31 -2.50 5.25 16.28
CA ASP A 31 -2.48 6.59 15.68
C ASP A 31 -3.79 6.93 14.94
N ASN A 32 -4.76 6.02 14.96
CA ASN A 32 -6.12 6.15 14.41
C ASN A 32 -6.95 7.29 15.05
N MET A 33 -6.38 8.15 15.90
CA MET A 33 -7.06 9.24 16.59
C MET A 33 -6.40 10.62 16.35
N ASN A 34 -5.59 10.80 15.31
CA ASN A 34 -5.10 12.13 14.93
C ASN A 34 -6.11 12.82 13.99
N PRO A 35 -6.82 13.90 14.40
CA PRO A 35 -7.77 14.61 13.52
C PRO A 35 -7.13 15.10 12.22
N GLU A 36 -5.84 15.44 12.25
CA GLU A 36 -5.09 15.93 11.08
C GLU A 36 -4.98 14.87 9.97
N ILE A 37 -4.97 13.59 10.33
CA ILE A 37 -4.98 12.47 9.36
C ILE A 37 -6.28 12.47 8.57
N PHE A 38 -7.42 12.68 9.24
CA PHE A 38 -8.73 12.67 8.59
C PHE A 38 -8.91 13.89 7.68
N GLU A 39 -8.48 15.07 8.11
CA GLU A 39 -8.51 16.28 7.28
C GLU A 39 -7.68 16.12 5.99
N LYS A 40 -6.49 15.50 6.09
CA LYS A 40 -5.66 15.21 4.92
C LYS A 40 -6.31 14.17 4.00
N LEU A 41 -6.93 13.13 4.57
CA LEU A 41 -7.65 12.13 3.79
C LEU A 41 -8.85 12.73 3.06
N ASP A 42 -9.62 13.62 3.70
CA ASP A 42 -10.72 14.33 3.05
C ASP A 42 -10.23 15.13 1.85
N ALA A 43 -9.14 15.88 2.00
CA ALA A 43 -8.52 16.62 0.90
C ALA A 43 -8.02 15.70 -0.24
N ILE A 44 -7.55 14.49 0.09
CA ILE A 44 -7.17 13.47 -0.91
C ILE A 44 -8.40 12.93 -1.63
N TYR A 45 -9.51 12.67 -0.90
CA TYR A 45 -10.74 12.12 -1.48
C TYR A 45 -11.45 13.11 -2.41
N GLU A 46 -11.25 14.42 -2.22
CA GLU A 46 -11.81 15.47 -3.07
C GLU A 46 -11.05 15.65 -4.41
N GLU A 47 -9.80 15.21 -4.51
CA GLU A 47 -8.97 15.36 -5.73
C GLU A 47 -8.76 13.99 -6.43
N PRO A 48 -9.39 13.75 -7.60
CA PRO A 48 -9.35 12.43 -8.26
C PRO A 48 -7.95 11.90 -8.59
N GLU A 49 -7.01 12.79 -8.96
CA GLU A 49 -5.63 12.39 -9.27
C GLU A 49 -4.88 11.94 -8.02
N ALA A 50 -5.03 12.67 -6.91
CA ALA A 50 -4.44 12.32 -5.63
C ALA A 50 -5.06 11.03 -5.06
N LEU A 51 -6.38 10.88 -5.15
CA LEU A 51 -7.08 9.68 -4.73
C LEU A 51 -6.61 8.43 -5.49
N LYS A 52 -6.45 8.54 -6.81
CA LYS A 52 -5.89 7.48 -7.65
C LYS A 52 -4.46 7.12 -7.24
N PHE A 53 -3.64 8.12 -6.94
CA PHE A 53 -2.28 7.90 -6.46
C PHE A 53 -2.26 7.19 -5.09
N TYR A 54 -3.10 7.62 -4.16
CA TYR A 54 -3.27 7.00 -2.85
C TYR A 54 -3.61 5.52 -2.94
N TYR A 55 -4.65 5.15 -3.70
CA TYR A 55 -5.03 3.74 -3.82
C TYR A 55 -3.99 2.88 -4.53
N LYS A 56 -3.16 3.44 -5.41
CA LYS A 56 -2.01 2.70 -5.96
C LYS A 56 -0.98 2.38 -4.89
N ILE A 57 -0.70 3.31 -3.98
CA ILE A 57 0.24 3.09 -2.86
C ILE A 57 -0.33 2.03 -1.92
N VAL A 58 -1.58 2.19 -1.47
CA VAL A 58 -2.26 1.23 -0.59
C VAL A 58 -2.25 -0.17 -1.21
N PHE A 59 -2.63 -0.30 -2.48
CA PHE A 59 -2.62 -1.57 -3.19
C PHE A 59 -1.22 -2.19 -3.26
N SER A 60 -0.21 -1.39 -3.63
CA SER A 60 1.19 -1.84 -3.70
C SER A 60 1.69 -2.35 -2.34
N MET A 61 1.39 -1.65 -1.25
CA MET A 61 1.74 -2.08 0.10
C MET A 61 1.08 -3.41 0.47
N CYS A 62 -0.20 -3.59 0.11
CA CYS A 62 -0.90 -4.84 0.36
C CYS A 62 -0.24 -6.00 -0.40
N LEU A 63 0.20 -5.80 -1.65
CA LEU A 63 0.93 -6.84 -2.38
C LEU A 63 2.25 -7.20 -1.71
N LYS A 64 3.01 -6.21 -1.23
CA LYS A 64 4.27 -6.45 -0.52
C LYS A 64 4.06 -7.25 0.78
N LEU A 65 2.98 -6.98 1.51
CA LEU A 65 2.63 -7.77 2.69
C LEU A 65 2.30 -9.23 2.33
N ILE A 66 1.61 -9.46 1.22
CA ILE A 66 1.34 -10.83 0.76
C ILE A 66 2.64 -11.54 0.37
N VAL A 67 3.56 -10.85 -0.30
CA VAL A 67 4.89 -11.39 -0.63
C VAL A 67 5.67 -11.73 0.63
N LEU A 68 5.67 -10.84 1.63
CA LEU A 68 6.29 -11.08 2.93
C LEU A 68 5.70 -12.32 3.61
N HIS A 69 4.38 -12.41 3.71
CA HIS A 69 3.72 -13.56 4.33
C HIS A 69 4.08 -14.88 3.66
N LYS A 70 4.10 -14.89 2.32
CA LYS A 70 4.49 -16.07 1.54
C LYS A 70 5.94 -16.48 1.84
N TYR A 71 6.84 -15.52 1.99
CA TYR A 71 8.22 -15.80 2.38
C TYR A 71 8.33 -16.30 3.83
N GLU A 72 7.64 -15.67 4.78
CA GLU A 72 7.59 -16.08 6.19
C GLU A 72 7.05 -17.52 6.37
N ASN A 73 6.15 -17.94 5.48
CA ASN A 73 5.62 -19.32 5.45
C ASN A 73 6.47 -20.31 4.63
N GLY A 74 7.59 -19.89 4.04
CA GLY A 74 8.43 -20.74 3.21
C GLY A 74 7.85 -21.09 1.84
N GLU A 75 6.86 -20.34 1.36
CA GLU A 75 6.29 -20.50 0.01
C GLU A 75 7.15 -19.83 -1.08
N LEU A 76 8.11 -18.99 -0.69
CA LEU A 76 9.05 -18.32 -1.58
C LEU A 76 10.48 -18.58 -1.10
N THR A 77 11.37 -18.81 -2.06
CA THR A 77 12.82 -18.71 -1.83
C THR A 77 13.24 -17.24 -1.61
N GLN A 78 14.46 -17.03 -1.10
CA GLN A 78 15.04 -15.69 -0.94
C GLN A 78 15.06 -14.90 -2.26
N GLU A 79 15.49 -15.55 -3.36
CA GLU A 79 15.56 -14.92 -4.69
C GLU A 79 14.17 -14.53 -5.20
N GLU A 80 13.17 -15.38 -4.98
CA GLU A 80 11.79 -15.08 -5.37
C GLU A 80 11.18 -13.96 -4.54
N PHE A 81 11.50 -13.91 -3.25
CA PHE A 81 11.10 -12.84 -2.35
C PHE A 81 11.68 -11.49 -2.80
N GLU A 82 12.98 -11.42 -3.11
CA GLU A 82 13.64 -10.20 -3.59
C GLU A 82 13.00 -9.72 -4.90
N ARG A 83 12.85 -10.63 -5.88
CA ARG A 83 12.22 -10.32 -7.18
C ARG A 83 10.79 -9.83 -7.03
N GLN A 84 9.98 -10.50 -6.21
CA GLN A 84 8.58 -10.11 -6.00
C GLN A 84 8.41 -8.90 -5.09
N SER A 85 9.40 -8.55 -4.26
CA SER A 85 9.38 -7.34 -3.44
C SER A 85 9.62 -6.07 -4.26
N GLU A 86 10.47 -6.16 -5.30
CA GLU A 86 10.67 -5.07 -6.26
C GLU A 86 9.47 -4.86 -7.17
N LYS A 87 8.95 -5.95 -7.74
CA LYS A 87 7.84 -5.92 -8.69
C LYS A 87 6.86 -7.06 -8.40
N PRO A 88 5.93 -6.86 -7.44
CA PRO A 88 4.94 -7.87 -7.11
C PRO A 88 4.07 -8.21 -8.32
N SER A 89 3.87 -9.50 -8.58
CA SER A 89 2.97 -9.94 -9.63
C SER A 89 1.52 -9.82 -9.15
N GLU A 90 0.86 -8.73 -9.54
CA GLU A 90 -0.52 -8.43 -9.13
C GLU A 90 -1.47 -9.61 -9.39
N LYS A 91 -1.35 -10.23 -10.57
CA LYS A 91 -2.18 -11.36 -10.98
C LYS A 91 -2.00 -12.56 -10.06
N SER A 92 -0.75 -13.03 -9.90
CA SER A 92 -0.48 -14.23 -9.08
C SER A 92 -0.76 -14.01 -7.60
N LEU A 93 -0.70 -12.77 -7.13
CA LEU A 93 -0.94 -12.44 -5.73
C LEU A 93 -2.42 -12.17 -5.43
N MET A 94 -3.22 -11.69 -6.38
CA MET A 94 -4.62 -11.28 -6.15
C MET A 94 -5.67 -12.30 -6.58
N GLU A 95 -5.44 -13.01 -7.69
CA GLU A 95 -6.41 -14.00 -8.19
C GLU A 95 -6.73 -15.10 -7.17
N PRO A 96 -5.77 -15.63 -6.37
CA PRO A 96 -6.07 -16.60 -5.32
C PRO A 96 -7.04 -16.09 -4.24
N TYR A 97 -7.16 -14.77 -4.10
CA TYR A 97 -8.08 -14.13 -3.14
C TYR A 97 -9.37 -13.61 -3.80
N GLY A 98 -9.64 -14.01 -5.05
CA GLY A 98 -10.88 -13.67 -5.75
C GLY A 98 -10.94 -12.25 -6.31
N LEU A 99 -9.78 -11.58 -6.47
CA LEU A 99 -9.68 -10.29 -7.14
C LEU A 99 -9.17 -10.48 -8.58
N SER A 100 -10.07 -10.32 -9.55
CA SER A 100 -9.72 -10.38 -10.97
C SER A 100 -8.99 -9.13 -11.46
N TYR A 101 -8.35 -9.25 -12.63
CA TYR A 101 -7.66 -8.12 -13.30
C TYR A 101 -8.48 -6.83 -13.34
N LEU A 102 -9.76 -6.93 -13.71
CA LEU A 102 -10.62 -5.75 -13.83
C LEU A 102 -10.88 -5.10 -12.46
N GLN A 103 -10.98 -5.91 -11.40
CA GLN A 103 -11.31 -5.44 -10.05
C GLN A 103 -10.13 -4.73 -9.39
N TYR A 104 -8.93 -5.33 -9.43
CA TYR A 104 -7.75 -4.65 -8.87
C TYR A 104 -7.30 -3.47 -9.74
N ARG A 105 -7.58 -3.49 -11.05
CA ARG A 105 -7.40 -2.30 -11.91
C ARG A 105 -8.37 -1.19 -11.52
N ALA A 106 -9.64 -1.50 -11.28
CA ALA A 106 -10.64 -0.51 -10.85
C ALA A 106 -10.26 0.12 -9.50
N LEU A 107 -9.75 -0.69 -8.56
CA LEU A 107 -9.24 -0.21 -7.27
C LEU A 107 -8.11 0.80 -7.44
N LYS A 108 -7.08 0.49 -8.25
CA LYS A 108 -5.97 1.40 -8.56
C LYS A 108 -6.39 2.67 -9.31
N GLU A 109 -7.56 2.66 -9.93
CA GLU A 109 -8.14 3.79 -10.66
C GLU A 109 -9.15 4.58 -9.83
N ALA A 110 -9.29 4.26 -8.53
CA ALA A 110 -10.27 4.85 -7.63
C ALA A 110 -11.73 4.69 -8.09
N LYS A 111 -12.04 3.63 -8.85
CA LYS A 111 -13.39 3.35 -9.39
C LYS A 111 -13.98 2.11 -8.72
N GLY A 112 -15.21 2.21 -8.22
CA GLY A 112 -15.93 1.06 -7.63
C GLY A 112 -15.20 0.44 -6.43
N THR A 113 -14.66 1.29 -5.56
CA THR A 113 -13.64 0.92 -4.56
C THR A 113 -14.18 0.14 -3.37
N GLY A 114 -15.44 0.33 -2.96
CA GLY A 114 -15.97 -0.24 -1.72
C GLY A 114 -15.82 -1.77 -1.63
N PRO A 115 -16.45 -2.56 -2.53
CA PRO A 115 -16.38 -4.02 -2.46
C PRO A 115 -14.97 -4.58 -2.65
N HIS A 116 -14.17 -4.00 -3.55
CA HIS A 116 -12.83 -4.48 -3.86
C HIS A 116 -11.83 -4.15 -2.74
N MET A 117 -11.96 -2.97 -2.13
CA MET A 117 -11.16 -2.58 -0.96
C MET A 117 -11.47 -3.47 0.23
N LEU A 118 -12.75 -3.84 0.42
CA LEU A 118 -13.13 -4.77 1.49
C LEU A 118 -12.51 -6.15 1.29
N THR A 119 -12.44 -6.65 0.04
CA THR A 119 -11.72 -7.89 -0.25
C THR A 119 -10.23 -7.75 0.07
N LEU A 120 -9.60 -6.64 -0.33
CA LEU A 120 -8.19 -6.39 -0.03
C LEU A 120 -7.92 -6.33 1.48
N LYS A 121 -8.77 -5.61 2.23
CA LYS A 121 -8.76 -5.54 3.69
C LYS A 121 -8.82 -6.94 4.31
N ARG A 122 -9.83 -7.72 3.93
CA ARG A 122 -10.03 -9.09 4.44
C ARG A 122 -8.84 -10.01 4.13
N THR A 123 -8.23 -9.85 2.97
CA THR A 123 -7.02 -10.62 2.61
C THR A 123 -5.89 -10.27 3.55
N VAL A 124 -5.52 -8.99 3.66
CA VAL A 124 -4.40 -8.52 4.50
C VAL A 124 -4.63 -8.89 5.98
N ASP A 125 -5.83 -8.65 6.49
CA ASP A 125 -6.21 -8.98 7.87
C ASP A 125 -6.13 -10.51 8.14
N ARG A 126 -6.47 -11.36 7.15
CA ARG A 126 -6.34 -12.83 7.27
C ARG A 126 -4.88 -13.28 7.33
N LEU A 127 -3.97 -12.54 6.71
CA LEU A 127 -2.53 -12.84 6.74
C LEU A 127 -1.86 -12.34 8.04
N GLY A 128 -2.62 -11.73 8.95
CA GLY A 128 -2.13 -11.28 10.27
C GLY A 128 -1.62 -9.83 10.30
N TYR A 129 -1.75 -9.07 9.20
CA TYR A 129 -1.39 -7.66 9.17
C TYR A 129 -2.64 -6.77 9.31
N SER A 130 -2.48 -5.54 9.79
CA SER A 130 -3.60 -4.61 9.89
C SER A 130 -3.72 -3.76 8.63
N PHE A 131 -4.81 -3.95 7.88
CA PHE A 131 -5.10 -3.09 6.73
C PHE A 131 -5.35 -1.63 7.14
N ASP A 132 -6.04 -1.40 8.25
CA ASP A 132 -6.38 -0.05 8.71
C ASP A 132 -5.12 0.77 9.00
N LYS A 133 -4.09 0.11 9.56
CA LYS A 133 -2.77 0.70 9.76
C LYS A 133 -2.10 1.16 8.45
N ILE A 134 -2.36 0.50 7.32
CA ILE A 134 -1.90 0.95 5.99
C ILE A 134 -2.71 2.16 5.53
N LEU A 135 -4.03 2.06 5.66
CA LEU A 135 -4.97 3.08 5.20
C LEU A 135 -4.74 4.41 5.92
N TYR A 136 -4.52 4.36 7.23
CA TYR A 136 -4.30 5.54 8.09
C TYR A 136 -2.82 5.83 8.36
N SER A 137 -1.90 5.26 7.57
CA SER A 137 -0.47 5.51 7.75
C SER A 137 -0.13 6.98 7.48
N GLU A 138 0.38 7.68 8.50
CA GLU A 138 0.84 9.07 8.35
C GLU A 138 1.88 9.23 7.24
N LYS A 139 2.77 8.24 7.07
CA LYS A 139 3.78 8.23 6.01
C LYS A 139 3.12 8.17 4.63
N VAL A 140 2.15 7.27 4.44
CA VAL A 140 1.41 7.15 3.17
C VAL A 140 0.67 8.45 2.88
N ILE A 141 -0.06 8.97 3.87
CA ILE A 141 -0.86 10.18 3.73
C ILE A 141 0.03 11.38 3.42
N LYS A 142 1.19 11.50 4.07
CA LYS A 142 2.17 12.55 3.79
C LYS A 142 2.66 12.49 2.34
N VAL A 143 3.08 11.32 1.85
CA VAL A 143 3.54 11.16 0.45
C VAL A 143 2.46 11.57 -0.54
N VAL A 144 1.20 11.24 -0.28
CA VAL A 144 0.10 11.64 -1.17
C VAL A 144 -0.22 13.13 -1.05
N THR A 145 -0.15 13.70 0.16
CA THR A 145 -0.37 15.14 0.38
C THR A 145 0.69 15.96 -0.36
N ASP A 146 1.95 15.54 -0.32
CA ASP A 146 3.03 16.18 -1.08
C ASP A 146 2.77 16.12 -2.59
N GLU A 147 2.19 15.02 -3.09
CA GLU A 147 1.79 14.89 -4.50
C GLU A 147 0.56 15.76 -4.84
N LEU A 148 -0.42 15.83 -3.94
CA LEU A 148 -1.59 16.71 -4.07
C LEU A 148 -1.17 18.18 -4.20
N GLU A 149 -0.20 18.64 -3.40
CA GLU A 149 0.31 20.00 -3.50
C GLU A 149 1.04 20.25 -4.83
N LYS A 150 1.76 19.27 -5.38
CA LYS A 150 2.33 19.39 -6.74
C LYS A 150 1.24 19.50 -7.80
N ILE A 151 0.19 18.69 -7.71
CA ILE A 151 -0.96 18.73 -8.64
C ILE A 151 -1.63 20.10 -8.57
N LYS A 152 -1.93 20.60 -7.38
CA LYS A 152 -2.52 21.94 -7.17
C LYS A 152 -1.63 23.04 -7.73
N ASN A 153 -0.32 22.99 -7.46
CA ASN A 153 0.63 23.99 -7.96
C ASN A 153 0.73 23.97 -9.49
N LYS A 154 0.75 22.77 -10.10
CA LYS A 154 0.69 22.62 -11.56
C LYS A 154 -0.58 23.24 -12.14
N ASN A 155 -1.73 22.96 -11.54
CA ASN A 155 -3.02 23.51 -11.98
C ASN A 155 -3.07 25.03 -11.82
N ARG A 156 -2.53 25.59 -10.72
CA ARG A 156 -2.39 27.04 -10.54
C ARG A 156 -1.53 27.69 -11.62
N VAL A 157 -0.40 27.09 -11.95
CA VAL A 157 0.50 27.58 -13.01
C VAL A 157 -0.19 27.50 -14.38
N MET A 158 -0.85 26.40 -14.72
CA MET A 158 -1.59 26.29 -15.99
C MET A 158 -2.72 27.31 -16.10
N ASN A 159 -3.48 27.53 -15.02
CA ASN A 159 -4.55 28.52 -14.98
C ASN A 159 -4.01 29.96 -15.07
N GLY A 160 -2.89 30.25 -14.40
CA GLY A 160 -2.22 31.56 -14.48
C GLY A 160 -1.60 31.85 -15.86
N LEU A 161 -1.27 30.81 -16.63
CA LEU A 161 -0.82 30.90 -18.02
C LEU A 161 -1.99 30.89 -19.03
N GLY A 162 -3.24 30.79 -18.59
CA GLY A 162 -4.41 30.72 -19.47
C GLY A 162 -4.49 29.42 -20.30
N LEU A 163 -3.79 28.37 -19.89
CA LEU A 163 -3.69 27.09 -20.60
C LEU A 163 -4.73 26.07 -20.12
N ASP A 164 -5.92 26.54 -19.69
CA ASP A 164 -6.99 25.66 -19.23
C ASP A 164 -7.36 24.68 -20.35
N LEU A 165 -7.04 23.40 -20.17
CA LEU A 165 -7.32 22.29 -21.10
C LEU A 165 -8.82 21.95 -21.13
N LYS A 166 -9.71 22.94 -20.96
CA LYS A 166 -11.12 22.85 -21.34
C LYS A 166 -11.28 23.20 -22.82
N SER A 167 -10.74 22.33 -23.66
CA SER A 167 -11.10 22.19 -25.07
C SER A 167 -10.71 20.75 -25.44
N LYS A 168 -11.64 19.81 -25.52
CA LYS A 168 -12.75 19.76 -26.47
C LYS A 168 -13.92 18.94 -25.92
N LYS A 169 -15.13 19.37 -26.28
CA LYS A 169 -16.35 18.56 -26.28
C LYS A 169 -16.18 17.30 -27.13
#